data_AF-A0A632U563-F1
#
_entry.id   AF-A0A632U563-F1
#
_cell.length_a   1.000
_cell.length_b   1.000
_cell.length_c   1.000
_cell.angle_alpha   90.00
_cell.angle_beta   90.00
_cell.angle_gamma   90.00
#
_symmetry.space_group_name_H-M   'P 1'
#
loop_
_entity.id
_entity.type
_entity.pdbx_description
1 polymer ?
#
loop_
_entity_poly.entity_id
_entity_poly.type
_entity_poly.pdbx_seq_one_letter_code
_entity_poly.pdbx_strand_id
1 'polypeptide(L)'
;MEKIKNSLVVANVDSSILLSILLLCSVNNIYEKLIFDISAKKLDAKDIIYLLHKNEGAALHLLSRNPDIICDPVIKHLSARHIIQICSVESIRNNIDIISRLVKYLLPTNDLDIAEFFYQKYPKQLVAAYIDYLTSRFTFDISSWESLALSVIEQDFVTYTSLSVNNIETIAYIFDKIDYEQPSINNIAISHWLNFFRHNHHMPLTNNTIVLLSYIYSKLISQNDRNSSKEIVLIFISLHSYFMKDSDYNHKAWAILNKSLPRFHEWKSWDKCFRLRLSILKLCLNNNYENVMFDNLKSEKEIMKLINQDIKSIKENPDFRDLLWELKIF
;
A
#
# COMPACT_ATOMS: atom_id res chain seq x y z
N MET A 1 -8.93 51.52 -20.44
CA MET A 1 -9.58 50.25 -20.01
C MET A 1 -10.73 49.86 -20.93
N GLU A 2 -11.74 50.69 -21.17
CA GLU A 2 -12.86 50.37 -22.09
C GLU A 2 -12.44 50.24 -23.57
N LYS A 3 -11.47 51.05 -24.03
CA LYS A 3 -10.82 50.85 -25.35
C LYS A 3 -10.08 49.51 -25.46
N ILE A 4 -9.47 49.03 -24.37
CA ILE A 4 -8.73 47.75 -24.32
C ILE A 4 -9.70 46.57 -24.44
N LYS A 5 -10.92 46.69 -23.90
CA LYS A 5 -12.01 45.70 -24.03
C LYS A 5 -12.43 45.47 -25.48
N ASN A 6 -12.65 46.54 -26.24
CA ASN A 6 -13.04 46.45 -27.65
C ASN A 6 -11.87 45.97 -28.54
N SER A 7 -10.63 46.18 -28.13
CA SER A 7 -9.44 45.65 -28.81
C SER A 7 -9.18 44.17 -28.49
N LEU A 8 -9.31 43.73 -27.24
CA LEU A 8 -9.01 42.34 -26.80
C LEU A 8 -10.03 41.30 -27.27
N VAL A 9 -11.31 41.69 -27.37
CA VAL A 9 -12.39 40.78 -27.79
C VAL A 9 -12.40 40.58 -29.31
N VAL A 10 -11.83 41.52 -30.07
CA VAL A 10 -11.84 41.54 -31.54
C VAL A 10 -10.48 41.19 -32.15
N ALA A 11 -9.37 41.42 -31.44
CA ALA A 11 -8.04 41.14 -31.95
C ALA A 11 -7.50 39.80 -31.48
N ASN A 12 -6.77 39.13 -32.36
CA ASN A 12 -5.92 38.01 -32.03
C ASN A 12 -4.73 38.52 -31.16
N VAL A 13 -5.01 38.88 -29.90
CA VAL A 13 -4.02 39.53 -29.03
C VAL A 13 -2.89 38.56 -28.74
N ASP A 14 -1.67 39.02 -28.99
CA ASP A 14 -0.42 38.30 -28.82
C ASP A 14 -0.13 38.02 -27.33
N SER A 15 0.52 36.89 -27.04
CA SER A 15 0.85 36.48 -25.66
C SER A 15 1.72 37.52 -24.96
N SER A 16 2.62 38.19 -25.70
CA SER A 16 3.49 39.27 -25.21
C SER A 16 2.72 40.46 -24.62
N ILE A 17 1.61 40.85 -25.27
CA ILE A 17 0.74 41.95 -24.84
C ILE A 17 -0.05 41.54 -23.60
N LEU A 18 -0.56 40.30 -23.57
CA LEU A 18 -1.26 39.76 -22.40
C LEU A 18 -0.33 39.69 -21.18
N LEU A 19 0.91 39.24 -21.36
CA LEU A 19 1.93 39.21 -20.31
C LEU A 19 2.18 40.60 -19.72
N SER A 20 2.34 41.60 -20.59
CA SER A 20 2.59 42.99 -20.19
C SER A 20 1.44 43.58 -19.38
N ILE A 21 0.20 43.24 -19.74
CA ILE A 21 -1.00 43.64 -18.99
C ILE A 21 -1.03 42.95 -17.62
N LEU A 22 -0.77 41.64 -17.58
CA LEU A 22 -0.80 40.84 -16.35
C LEU A 22 0.27 41.25 -15.33
N LEU A 23 1.42 41.78 -15.77
CA LEU A 23 2.42 42.35 -14.88
C LEU A 23 1.91 43.56 -14.09
N LEU A 24 0.88 44.25 -14.58
CA LEU A 24 0.35 45.48 -14.00
C LEU A 24 -1.02 45.30 -13.33
N CYS A 25 -1.66 44.14 -13.49
CA CYS A 25 -2.99 43.87 -12.94
C CYS A 25 -2.97 43.43 -11.47
N SER A 26 -4.00 43.85 -10.73
CA SER A 26 -4.41 43.24 -9.47
C SER A 26 -5.54 42.22 -9.75
N VAL A 27 -6.07 41.50 -8.75
CA VAL A 27 -7.05 40.41 -8.98
C VAL A 27 -8.50 40.84 -8.69
N ASN A 28 -8.78 42.14 -8.57
CA ASN A 28 -9.96 42.62 -7.83
C ASN A 28 -11.08 43.26 -8.68
N ASN A 29 -10.98 43.33 -10.01
CA ASN A 29 -12.02 43.97 -10.85
C ASN A 29 -12.57 43.09 -11.99
N ILE A 30 -13.83 43.33 -12.39
CA ILE A 30 -14.56 42.57 -13.43
C ILE A 30 -13.81 42.54 -14.77
N TYR A 31 -13.09 43.61 -15.10
CA TYR A 31 -12.28 43.72 -16.32
C TYR A 31 -11.03 42.85 -16.28
N GLU A 32 -10.41 42.71 -15.11
CA GLU A 32 -9.28 41.81 -14.91
C GLU A 32 -9.76 40.36 -15.11
N LYS A 33 -11.00 40.04 -14.69
CA LYS A 33 -11.64 38.73 -14.89
C LYS A 33 -11.62 38.26 -16.37
N LEU A 34 -12.00 39.13 -17.31
CA LEU A 34 -12.02 38.82 -18.74
C LEU A 34 -10.60 38.68 -19.32
N ILE A 35 -9.66 39.51 -18.87
CA ILE A 35 -8.24 39.43 -19.27
C ILE A 35 -7.65 38.08 -18.85
N PHE A 36 -7.96 37.63 -17.63
CA PHE A 36 -7.56 36.32 -17.14
C PHE A 36 -8.18 35.17 -17.94
N ASP A 37 -9.45 35.27 -18.35
CA ASP A 37 -10.09 34.23 -19.17
C ASP A 37 -9.49 34.11 -20.58
N ILE A 38 -9.11 35.23 -21.20
CA ILE A 38 -8.43 35.23 -22.50
C ILE A 38 -7.00 34.70 -22.36
N SER A 39 -6.28 35.17 -21.33
CA SER A 39 -4.89 34.79 -21.07
C SER A 39 -4.76 33.31 -20.73
N ALA A 40 -5.69 32.77 -19.95
CA ALA A 40 -5.76 31.35 -19.62
C ALA A 40 -5.78 30.46 -20.87
N LYS A 41 -6.36 30.91 -22.00
CA LYS A 41 -6.45 30.13 -23.24
C LYS A 41 -5.24 30.28 -24.17
N LYS A 42 -4.38 31.27 -23.95
CA LYS A 42 -3.29 31.62 -24.88
C LYS A 42 -1.89 31.48 -24.31
N LEU A 43 -1.74 31.67 -23.00
CA LEU A 43 -0.44 31.58 -22.35
C LEU A 43 -0.02 30.13 -22.18
N ASP A 44 1.29 29.90 -22.31
CA ASP A 44 1.88 28.58 -22.14
C ASP A 44 2.58 28.43 -20.78
N ALA A 45 3.20 27.27 -20.56
CA ALA A 45 3.94 26.99 -19.33
C ALA A 45 5.10 27.97 -19.07
N LYS A 46 5.79 28.45 -20.12
CA LYS A 46 6.93 29.38 -19.98
C LYS A 46 6.45 30.75 -19.53
N ASP A 47 5.33 31.20 -20.09
CA ASP A 47 4.68 32.46 -19.70
C ASP A 47 4.25 32.43 -18.23
N ILE A 48 3.65 31.32 -17.78
CA ILE A 48 3.28 31.14 -16.37
C ILE A 48 4.50 31.12 -15.45
N ILE A 49 5.58 30.42 -15.83
CA ILE A 49 6.83 30.41 -15.05
C ILE A 49 7.38 31.83 -14.92
N TYR A 50 7.41 32.60 -16.02
CA TYR A 50 7.84 33.99 -15.97
C TYR A 50 6.98 34.82 -15.01
N LEU A 51 5.65 34.64 -15.05
CA LEU A 51 4.73 35.34 -14.15
C LEU A 51 4.91 34.91 -12.68
N LEU A 52 5.20 33.64 -12.39
CA LEU A 52 5.50 33.20 -11.01
C LEU A 52 6.66 34.00 -10.39
N HIS A 53 7.64 34.42 -11.19
CA HIS A 53 8.77 35.23 -10.72
C HIS A 53 8.50 36.74 -10.67
N LYS A 54 7.49 37.25 -11.38
CA LYS A 54 7.29 38.69 -11.59
C LYS A 54 5.97 39.23 -11.03
N ASN A 55 4.92 38.42 -11.05
CA ASN A 55 3.62 38.71 -10.46
C ASN A 55 2.95 37.38 -10.06
N GLU A 56 3.35 36.86 -8.90
CA GLU A 56 2.90 35.58 -8.36
C GLU A 56 1.35 35.50 -8.28
N GLY A 57 0.69 36.57 -7.82
CA GLY A 57 -0.77 36.61 -7.69
C GLY A 57 -1.48 36.40 -9.03
N ALA A 58 -0.99 37.03 -10.10
CA ALA A 58 -1.53 36.84 -11.44
C ALA A 58 -1.29 35.40 -11.95
N ALA A 59 -0.10 34.83 -11.69
CA ALA A 59 0.21 33.46 -12.07
C ALA A 59 -0.70 32.44 -11.36
N LEU A 60 -0.87 32.54 -10.04
CA LEU A 60 -1.73 31.64 -9.27
C LEU A 60 -3.20 31.75 -9.71
N HIS A 61 -3.68 32.96 -10.00
CA HIS A 61 -5.02 33.15 -10.52
C HIS A 61 -5.20 32.55 -11.93
N LEU A 62 -4.18 32.60 -12.80
CA LEU A 62 -4.24 31.90 -14.10
C LEU A 62 -4.25 30.38 -13.94
N LEU A 63 -3.40 29.84 -13.09
CA LEU A 63 -3.35 28.40 -12.81
C LEU A 63 -4.70 27.87 -12.30
N SER A 64 -5.40 28.64 -11.46
CA SER A 64 -6.74 28.31 -11.00
C SER A 64 -7.80 28.26 -12.11
N ARG A 65 -7.56 28.93 -13.25
CA ARG A 65 -8.51 29.02 -14.38
C ARG A 65 -8.18 28.13 -15.55
N ASN A 66 -6.91 27.83 -15.76
CA ASN A 66 -6.48 26.81 -16.71
C ASN A 66 -5.61 25.77 -16.01
N PRO A 67 -6.25 24.76 -15.38
CA PRO A 67 -5.54 23.66 -14.73
C PRO A 67 -4.64 22.87 -15.69
N ASP A 68 -4.93 22.84 -16.99
CA ASP A 68 -4.19 22.03 -17.96
C ASP A 68 -2.73 22.50 -18.14
N ILE A 69 -2.43 23.77 -17.80
CA ILE A 69 -1.06 24.31 -17.83
C ILE A 69 -0.23 23.81 -16.64
N ILE A 70 -0.85 23.24 -15.60
CA ILE A 70 -0.14 22.65 -14.46
C ILE A 70 0.56 21.37 -14.93
N CYS A 71 1.83 21.52 -15.33
CA CYS A 71 2.72 20.48 -15.79
C CYS A 71 4.06 20.54 -15.05
N ASP A 72 4.88 19.49 -15.15
CA ASP A 72 6.11 19.35 -14.37
C ASP A 72 7.05 20.57 -14.41
N PRO A 73 7.26 21.25 -15.57
CA PRO A 73 8.04 22.48 -15.60
C PRO A 73 7.47 23.58 -14.69
N VAL A 74 6.15 23.76 -14.67
CA VAL A 74 5.49 24.77 -13.85
C VAL A 74 5.52 24.39 -12.37
N ILE A 75 5.23 23.12 -12.07
CA ILE A 75 5.21 22.59 -10.69
C ILE A 75 6.54 22.83 -9.99
N LYS A 76 7.67 22.70 -10.70
CA LYS A 76 9.02 22.96 -10.17
C LYS A 76 9.24 24.38 -9.63
N HIS A 77 8.45 25.34 -10.10
CA HIS A 77 8.51 26.73 -9.66
C HIS A 77 7.45 27.08 -8.61
N LEU A 78 6.58 26.14 -8.23
CA LEU A 78 5.58 26.36 -7.18
C LEU A 78 6.15 26.02 -5.81
N SER A 79 5.89 26.88 -4.83
CA SER A 79 6.10 26.54 -3.43
C SER A 79 5.01 25.58 -2.94
N ALA A 80 5.29 24.85 -1.86
CA ALA A 80 4.30 24.03 -1.17
C ALA A 80 3.00 24.80 -0.85
N ARG A 81 3.15 26.05 -0.38
CA ARG A 81 2.02 26.95 -0.08
C ARG A 81 1.17 27.22 -1.33
N HIS A 82 1.81 27.47 -2.47
CA HIS A 82 1.09 27.68 -3.74
C HIS A 82 0.31 26.43 -4.14
N ILE A 83 0.93 25.25 -4.00
CA ILE A 83 0.27 23.99 -4.33
C ILE A 83 -0.96 23.78 -3.44
N ILE A 84 -0.87 24.01 -2.12
CA ILE A 84 -2.01 23.92 -1.19
C ILE A 84 -3.15 24.88 -1.58
N GLN A 85 -2.81 26.12 -1.96
CA GLN A 85 -3.78 27.12 -2.41
C GLN A 85 -4.49 26.67 -3.69
N ILE A 86 -3.73 26.23 -4.70
CA ILE A 86 -4.22 25.76 -5.99
C ILE A 86 -5.10 24.52 -5.81
N CYS A 87 -4.69 23.56 -4.98
CA CYS A 87 -5.47 22.37 -4.63
C CYS A 87 -6.79 22.69 -3.89
N SER A 88 -6.97 23.91 -3.38
CA SER A 88 -8.22 24.33 -2.74
C SER A 88 -9.22 24.98 -3.70
N VAL A 89 -8.83 25.22 -4.96
CA VAL A 89 -9.69 25.79 -6.00
C VAL A 89 -10.62 24.70 -6.57
N GLU A 90 -11.90 25.02 -6.75
CA GLU A 90 -12.93 24.09 -7.22
C GLU A 90 -12.61 23.42 -8.57
N SER A 91 -12.08 24.18 -9.55
CA SER A 91 -11.69 23.68 -10.87
C SER A 91 -10.59 22.61 -10.81
N ILE A 92 -9.77 22.61 -9.77
CA ILE A 92 -8.62 21.70 -9.58
C ILE A 92 -8.97 20.59 -8.61
N ARG A 93 -9.83 20.88 -7.63
CA ARG A 93 -10.24 19.96 -6.58
C ARG A 93 -10.72 18.60 -7.10
N ASN A 94 -11.36 18.60 -8.28
CA ASN A 94 -11.88 17.38 -8.89
C ASN A 94 -10.96 16.79 -9.98
N ASN A 95 -9.84 17.43 -10.29
CA ASN A 95 -8.90 16.96 -11.30
C ASN A 95 -7.85 16.02 -10.67
N ILE A 96 -8.21 14.75 -10.60
CA ILE A 96 -7.40 13.69 -9.96
C ILE A 96 -5.99 13.59 -10.54
N ASP A 97 -5.82 13.80 -11.85
CA ASP A 97 -4.52 13.68 -12.52
C ASP A 97 -3.57 14.81 -12.13
N ILE A 98 -4.08 16.03 -12.00
CA ILE A 98 -3.30 17.16 -11.48
C ILE A 98 -2.93 16.91 -10.02
N ILE A 99 -3.90 16.55 -9.18
CA ILE A 99 -3.64 16.29 -7.75
C ILE A 99 -2.58 15.19 -7.59
N SER A 100 -2.68 14.10 -8.34
CA SER A 100 -1.72 13.00 -8.26
C SER A 100 -0.30 13.44 -8.62
N ARG A 101 -0.12 14.30 -9.62
CA ARG A 101 1.19 14.87 -9.98
C ARG A 101 1.74 15.78 -8.89
N LEU A 102 0.88 16.63 -8.33
CA LEU A 102 1.25 17.56 -7.25
C LEU A 102 1.67 16.82 -5.98
N VAL A 103 0.95 15.77 -5.58
CA VAL A 103 1.30 14.92 -4.43
C VAL A 103 2.67 14.26 -4.65
N LYS A 104 2.89 13.63 -5.81
CA LYS A 104 4.18 12.99 -6.12
C LYS A 104 5.34 13.97 -6.09
N TYR A 105 5.13 15.21 -6.56
CA TYR A 105 6.14 16.25 -6.52
C TYR A 105 6.48 16.70 -5.09
N LEU A 106 5.49 16.74 -4.20
CA LEU A 106 5.67 17.18 -2.82
C LEU A 106 6.13 16.07 -1.87
N LEU A 107 5.98 14.80 -2.25
CA LEU A 107 6.42 13.67 -1.43
C LEU A 107 7.86 13.81 -0.89
N PRO A 108 8.87 14.23 -1.67
CA PRO A 108 10.25 14.36 -1.19
C PRO A 108 10.47 15.49 -0.18
N THR A 109 9.51 16.40 0.03
CA THR A 109 9.69 17.48 1.02
C THR A 109 9.57 16.97 2.45
N ASN A 110 8.97 15.79 2.65
CA ASN A 110 8.71 15.16 3.95
C ASN A 110 8.14 16.13 4.99
N ASP A 111 7.19 16.96 4.57
CA ASP A 111 6.58 17.99 5.40
C ASP A 111 5.23 17.50 5.94
N LEU A 112 5.08 17.51 7.27
CA LEU A 112 3.90 16.98 7.94
C LEU A 112 2.64 17.80 7.64
N ASP A 113 2.72 19.14 7.59
CA ASP A 113 1.56 20.00 7.35
C ASP A 113 1.00 19.77 5.94
N ILE A 114 1.91 19.58 4.97
CA ILE A 114 1.54 19.21 3.59
C ILE A 114 0.90 17.82 3.58
N ALA A 115 1.51 16.85 4.25
CA ALA A 115 1.00 15.49 4.28
C ALA A 115 -0.39 15.43 4.92
N GLU A 116 -0.63 16.16 6.01
CA GLU A 116 -1.94 16.29 6.67
C GLU A 116 -2.99 16.93 5.76
N PHE A 117 -2.62 17.97 5.00
CA PHE A 117 -3.53 18.57 4.02
C PHE A 117 -4.02 17.54 2.98
N PHE A 118 -3.10 16.76 2.40
CA PHE A 118 -3.47 15.74 1.41
C PHE A 118 -4.16 14.54 2.03
N TYR A 119 -3.82 14.15 3.26
CA TYR A 119 -4.55 13.13 4.00
C TYR A 119 -6.02 13.52 4.19
N GLN A 120 -6.29 14.77 4.59
CA GLN A 120 -7.65 15.25 4.82
C GLN A 120 -8.47 15.42 3.54
N LYS A 121 -7.86 15.95 2.47
CA LYS A 121 -8.59 16.29 1.23
C LYS A 121 -8.52 15.24 0.13
N TYR A 122 -7.41 14.50 0.03
CA TYR A 122 -7.08 13.63 -1.10
C TYR A 122 -6.40 12.31 -0.64
N PRO A 123 -7.01 11.56 0.30
CA PRO A 123 -6.38 10.38 0.90
C PRO A 123 -6.01 9.31 -0.13
N LYS A 124 -6.81 9.15 -1.20
CA LYS A 124 -6.54 8.20 -2.27
C LYS A 124 -5.27 8.51 -3.05
N GLN A 125 -5.06 9.79 -3.37
CA GLN A 125 -3.89 10.24 -4.13
C GLN A 125 -2.62 10.19 -3.27
N LEU A 126 -2.76 10.47 -1.96
CA LEU A 126 -1.69 10.28 -0.99
C LEU A 126 -1.23 8.82 -0.95
N VAL A 127 -2.16 7.87 -0.82
CA VAL A 127 -1.82 6.43 -0.80
C VAL A 127 -1.23 5.97 -2.12
N ALA A 128 -1.78 6.41 -3.26
CA ALA A 128 -1.23 6.07 -4.57
C ALA A 128 0.22 6.57 -4.74
N ALA A 129 0.52 7.79 -4.32
CA ALA A 129 1.88 8.33 -4.37
C ALA A 129 2.85 7.58 -3.43
N TYR A 130 2.39 7.18 -2.25
CA TYR A 130 3.16 6.36 -1.31
C TYR A 130 3.48 4.97 -1.89
N ILE A 131 2.49 4.30 -2.48
CA ILE A 131 2.67 3.01 -3.16
C ILE A 131 3.66 3.16 -4.33
N ASP A 132 3.47 4.17 -5.16
CA ASP A 132 4.39 4.46 -6.26
C ASP A 132 5.81 4.69 -5.75
N TYR A 133 5.96 5.35 -4.61
CA TYR A 133 7.27 5.55 -4.00
C TYR A 133 7.94 4.22 -3.61
N LEU A 134 7.20 3.33 -2.93
CA LEU A 134 7.71 2.02 -2.52
C LEU A 134 8.13 1.17 -3.72
N THR A 135 7.39 1.25 -4.83
CA THR A 135 7.71 0.49 -6.05
C THR A 135 8.90 1.07 -6.83
N SER A 136 9.12 2.37 -6.75
CA SER A 136 10.09 3.10 -7.59
C SER A 136 11.52 3.13 -7.04
N ARG A 137 11.80 2.47 -5.90
CA ARG A 137 13.11 2.44 -5.23
C ARG A 137 13.72 3.83 -4.99
N PHE A 138 12.88 4.83 -4.71
CA PHE A 138 13.38 6.13 -4.30
C PHE A 138 14.12 6.02 -2.95
N THR A 139 15.00 6.98 -2.68
CA THR A 139 15.95 6.92 -1.55
C THR A 139 15.80 8.08 -0.56
N PHE A 140 14.72 8.85 -0.64
CA PHE A 140 14.49 10.01 0.23
C PHE A 140 13.52 9.66 1.37
N ASP A 141 13.70 10.28 2.54
CA ASP A 141 12.81 10.06 3.68
C ASP A 141 11.39 10.59 3.39
N ILE A 142 10.38 9.81 3.75
CA ILE A 142 8.96 10.14 3.62
C ILE A 142 8.17 9.78 4.89
N SER A 143 8.85 9.68 6.03
CA SER A 143 8.27 9.25 7.31
C SER A 143 6.97 9.99 7.69
N SER A 144 6.84 11.29 7.42
CA SER A 144 5.63 12.07 7.68
C SER A 144 4.45 11.65 6.80
N TRP A 145 4.73 11.23 5.57
CA TRP A 145 3.71 10.73 4.63
C TRP A 145 3.36 9.28 4.90
N GLU A 146 4.35 8.45 5.27
CA GLU A 146 4.19 7.03 5.51
C GLU A 146 3.13 6.76 6.59
N SER A 147 3.20 7.42 7.75
CA SER A 147 2.25 7.18 8.84
C SER A 147 0.80 7.51 8.44
N LEU A 148 0.60 8.59 7.67
CA LEU A 148 -0.73 9.00 7.19
C LEU A 148 -1.22 8.10 6.06
N ALA A 149 -0.34 7.63 5.18
CA ALA A 149 -0.70 6.69 4.13
C ALA A 149 -1.11 5.34 4.73
N LEU A 150 -0.34 4.83 5.69
CA LEU A 150 -0.64 3.58 6.37
C LEU A 150 -1.97 3.63 7.11
N SER A 151 -2.32 4.74 7.77
CA SER A 151 -3.61 4.87 8.46
C SER A 151 -4.81 4.84 7.50
N VAL A 152 -4.67 5.40 6.29
CA VAL A 152 -5.68 5.29 5.23
C VAL A 152 -5.77 3.86 4.70
N ILE A 153 -4.62 3.21 4.49
CA ILE A 153 -4.57 1.81 4.03
C ILE A 153 -5.21 0.88 5.06
N GLU A 154 -4.98 1.10 6.35
CA GLU A 154 -5.58 0.30 7.43
C GLU A 154 -7.11 0.32 7.37
N GLN A 155 -7.72 1.44 7.01
CA GLN A 155 -9.18 1.56 6.93
C GLN A 155 -9.79 0.79 5.75
N ASP A 156 -9.07 0.67 4.63
CA ASP A 156 -9.54 -0.02 3.42
C ASP A 156 -8.39 -0.75 2.69
N PHE A 157 -7.85 -1.76 3.36
CA PHE A 157 -6.66 -2.48 2.90
C PHE A 157 -6.85 -3.12 1.52
N VAL A 158 -8.02 -3.70 1.27
CA VAL A 158 -8.32 -4.40 0.01
C VAL A 158 -8.26 -3.42 -1.17
N THR A 159 -8.91 -2.27 -1.06
CA THR A 159 -8.94 -1.28 -2.14
C THR A 159 -7.54 -0.78 -2.46
N TYR A 160 -6.73 -0.46 -1.46
CA TYR A 160 -5.42 0.15 -1.71
C TYR A 160 -4.34 -0.85 -2.10
N THR A 161 -4.35 -2.07 -1.55
CA THR A 161 -3.41 -3.11 -1.99
C THR A 161 -3.73 -3.63 -3.39
N SER A 162 -4.96 -3.45 -3.88
CA SER A 162 -5.30 -3.72 -5.28
C SER A 162 -4.52 -2.84 -6.28
N LEU A 163 -3.99 -1.69 -5.85
CA LEU A 163 -3.13 -0.83 -6.66
C LEU A 163 -1.72 -1.41 -6.83
N SER A 164 -1.31 -2.32 -5.94
CA SER A 164 0.02 -2.94 -5.90
C SER A 164 0.01 -4.42 -6.26
N VAL A 165 -1.02 -4.92 -6.96
CA VAL A 165 -1.23 -6.37 -7.18
C VAL A 165 -0.01 -7.08 -7.79
N ASN A 166 0.79 -6.35 -8.58
CA ASN A 166 1.98 -6.88 -9.24
C ASN A 166 3.28 -6.72 -8.44
N ASN A 167 3.24 -6.10 -7.25
CA ASN A 167 4.40 -5.92 -6.38
C ASN A 167 4.12 -6.45 -4.97
N ILE A 168 4.32 -7.76 -4.80
CA ILE A 168 4.12 -8.43 -3.51
C ILE A 168 5.04 -7.90 -2.41
N GLU A 169 6.25 -7.48 -2.74
CA GLU A 169 7.18 -6.92 -1.73
C GLU A 169 6.60 -5.65 -1.12
N THR A 170 5.94 -4.81 -1.92
CA THR A 170 5.21 -3.63 -1.45
C THR A 170 4.05 -4.01 -0.52
N ILE A 171 3.24 -4.99 -0.89
CA ILE A 171 2.10 -5.42 -0.07
C ILE A 171 2.58 -6.04 1.24
N ALA A 172 3.63 -6.88 1.19
CA ALA A 172 4.23 -7.46 2.37
C ALA A 172 4.85 -6.40 3.29
N TYR A 173 5.53 -5.39 2.71
CA TYR A 173 6.06 -4.25 3.46
C TYR A 173 4.94 -3.47 4.18
N ILE A 174 3.89 -3.10 3.45
CA ILE A 174 2.72 -2.42 4.01
C ILE A 174 2.10 -3.26 5.13
N PHE A 175 1.90 -4.57 4.89
CA PHE A 175 1.34 -5.48 5.87
C PHE A 175 2.20 -5.60 7.14
N ASP A 176 3.52 -5.55 7.01
CA ASP A 176 4.44 -5.53 8.15
C ASP A 176 4.36 -4.23 8.96
N LYS A 177 3.88 -3.12 8.39
CA LYS A 177 3.79 -1.83 9.07
C LYS A 177 2.44 -1.55 9.71
N ILE A 178 1.38 -2.15 9.20
CA ILE A 178 0.02 -1.94 9.72
C ILE A 178 -0.32 -2.85 10.90
N ASP A 179 -1.36 -2.45 11.63
CA ASP A 179 -2.04 -3.28 12.60
C ASP A 179 -3.02 -4.26 11.90
N TYR A 180 -2.56 -5.50 11.69
CA TYR A 180 -3.37 -6.54 11.07
C TYR A 180 -4.56 -7.01 11.93
N GLU A 181 -4.66 -6.57 13.20
CA GLU A 181 -5.79 -6.90 14.08
C GLU A 181 -6.98 -5.95 13.87
N GLN A 182 -6.78 -4.86 13.11
CA GLN A 182 -7.85 -3.95 12.71
C GLN A 182 -9.00 -4.71 12.03
N PRO A 183 -10.28 -4.43 12.38
CA PRO A 183 -11.43 -5.14 11.83
C PRO A 183 -11.50 -5.13 10.31
N SER A 184 -11.10 -4.04 9.67
CA SER A 184 -11.02 -3.87 8.21
C SER A 184 -10.11 -4.90 7.53
N ILE A 185 -9.05 -5.35 8.22
CA ILE A 185 -8.08 -6.33 7.72
C ILE A 185 -8.44 -7.73 8.21
N ASN A 186 -8.82 -7.84 9.49
CA ASN A 186 -9.13 -9.10 10.14
C ASN A 186 -10.39 -9.76 9.56
N ASN A 187 -11.35 -8.98 9.06
CA ASN A 187 -12.59 -9.46 8.44
C ASN A 187 -12.49 -9.69 6.93
N ILE A 188 -11.33 -9.46 6.31
CA ILE A 188 -11.11 -9.78 4.90
C ILE A 188 -11.35 -11.28 4.68
N ALA A 189 -12.19 -11.59 3.70
CA ALA A 189 -12.53 -12.96 3.35
C ALA A 189 -11.28 -13.77 3.00
N ILE A 190 -11.20 -15.03 3.46
CA ILE A 190 -10.06 -15.91 3.22
C ILE A 190 -9.79 -16.16 1.73
N SER A 191 -10.85 -16.15 0.92
CA SER A 191 -10.75 -16.26 -0.54
C SER A 191 -9.91 -15.14 -1.15
N HIS A 192 -9.94 -13.94 -0.56
CA HIS A 192 -9.09 -12.83 -0.99
C HIS A 192 -7.61 -13.14 -0.73
N TRP A 193 -7.27 -13.58 0.49
CA TRP A 193 -5.90 -13.97 0.85
C TRP A 193 -5.39 -15.17 0.05
N LEU A 194 -6.25 -16.15 -0.24
CA LEU A 194 -5.90 -17.30 -1.09
C LEU A 194 -5.65 -16.88 -2.53
N ASN A 195 -6.51 -16.03 -3.09
CA ASN A 195 -6.30 -15.49 -4.43
C ASN A 195 -4.99 -14.70 -4.47
N PHE A 196 -4.75 -13.86 -3.47
CA PHE A 196 -3.49 -13.12 -3.34
C PHE A 196 -2.27 -14.05 -3.33
N PHE A 197 -2.28 -15.11 -2.50
CA PHE A 197 -1.20 -16.09 -2.42
C PHE A 197 -1.00 -16.82 -3.76
N ARG A 198 -2.07 -17.28 -4.41
CA ARG A 198 -2.00 -18.01 -5.69
C ARG A 198 -1.27 -17.22 -6.78
N HIS A 199 -1.57 -15.93 -6.89
CA HIS A 199 -0.92 -15.05 -7.88
C HIS A 199 0.55 -14.78 -7.57
N ASN A 200 0.98 -14.97 -6.32
CA ASN A 200 2.31 -14.55 -5.86
C ASN A 200 3.09 -15.65 -5.12
N HIS A 201 2.74 -16.93 -5.29
CA HIS A 201 3.36 -18.03 -4.55
C HIS A 201 4.87 -18.21 -4.81
N HIS A 202 5.41 -17.58 -5.85
CA HIS A 202 6.85 -17.55 -6.16
C HIS A 202 7.60 -16.36 -5.52
N MET A 203 6.97 -15.64 -4.59
CA MET A 203 7.59 -14.48 -3.93
C MET A 203 8.89 -14.85 -3.19
N PRO A 204 9.90 -13.95 -3.16
CA PRO A 204 11.07 -14.13 -2.32
C PRO A 204 10.70 -14.18 -0.84
N LEU A 205 11.31 -15.09 -0.07
CA LEU A 205 11.10 -15.21 1.38
C LEU A 205 11.92 -14.15 2.14
N THR A 206 11.41 -12.93 2.17
CA THR A 206 11.90 -11.82 3.00
C THR A 206 11.19 -11.77 4.35
N ASN A 207 11.74 -11.05 5.34
CA ASN A 207 11.11 -10.86 6.65
C ASN A 207 9.65 -10.37 6.55
N ASN A 208 9.38 -9.42 5.65
CA ASN A 208 8.03 -8.87 5.45
C ASN A 208 7.07 -9.92 4.87
N THR A 209 7.53 -10.67 3.86
CA THR A 209 6.70 -11.73 3.26
C THR A 209 6.39 -12.84 4.26
N ILE A 210 7.31 -13.15 5.17
CA ILE A 210 7.09 -14.15 6.22
C ILE A 210 6.02 -13.70 7.22
N VAL A 211 5.95 -12.41 7.55
CA VAL A 211 4.87 -11.85 8.40
C VAL A 211 3.52 -12.02 7.71
N LEU A 212 3.43 -11.68 6.43
CA LEU A 212 2.22 -11.85 5.64
C LEU A 212 1.81 -13.33 5.52
N LEU A 213 2.73 -14.21 5.18
CA LEU A 213 2.49 -15.66 5.10
C LEU A 213 2.05 -16.24 6.45
N SER A 214 2.64 -15.78 7.56
CA SER A 214 2.27 -16.18 8.91
C SER A 214 0.81 -15.83 9.22
N TYR A 215 0.37 -14.65 8.81
CA TYR A 215 -1.01 -14.21 8.98
C TYR A 215 -1.99 -15.03 8.13
N ILE A 216 -1.68 -15.21 6.84
CA ILE A 216 -2.52 -16.02 5.94
C ILE A 216 -2.63 -17.46 6.46
N TYR A 217 -1.51 -18.07 6.85
CA TYR A 217 -1.48 -19.42 7.41
C TYR A 217 -2.31 -19.54 8.69
N SER A 218 -2.17 -18.57 9.60
CA SER A 218 -2.96 -18.52 10.83
C SER A 218 -4.46 -18.49 10.55
N LYS A 219 -4.90 -17.68 9.58
CA LYS A 219 -6.30 -17.61 9.15
C LYS A 219 -6.79 -18.94 8.57
N LEU A 220 -5.98 -19.57 7.71
CA LEU A 220 -6.33 -20.82 7.05
C LEU A 220 -6.50 -21.97 8.05
N ILE A 221 -5.58 -22.11 9.01
CA ILE A 221 -5.72 -23.15 10.05
C ILE A 221 -6.97 -22.92 10.90
N SER A 222 -7.25 -21.68 11.29
CA SER A 222 -8.40 -21.38 12.14
C SER A 222 -9.75 -21.62 11.46
N GLN A 223 -9.86 -21.38 10.15
CA GLN A 223 -11.11 -21.56 9.40
C GLN A 223 -11.30 -22.98 8.85
N ASN A 224 -10.22 -23.75 8.75
CA ASN A 224 -10.28 -25.15 8.35
C ASN A 224 -10.95 -25.39 6.97
N ASP A 225 -10.64 -24.55 5.97
CA ASP A 225 -11.24 -24.60 4.63
C ASP A 225 -10.67 -25.74 3.76
N ARG A 226 -11.56 -26.65 3.32
CA ARG A 226 -11.24 -27.84 2.52
C ARG A 226 -10.68 -27.57 1.15
N ASN A 227 -10.99 -26.41 0.57
CA ASN A 227 -10.59 -26.10 -0.79
C ASN A 227 -9.19 -25.45 -0.88
N SER A 228 -8.50 -25.32 0.25
CA SER A 228 -7.22 -24.60 0.37
C SER A 228 -6.01 -25.48 0.73
N SER A 229 -6.17 -26.81 0.61
CA SER A 229 -5.19 -27.77 1.12
C SER A 229 -3.80 -27.63 0.48
N LYS A 230 -3.74 -27.34 -0.82
CA LYS A 230 -2.50 -27.10 -1.54
C LYS A 230 -1.79 -25.83 -1.06
N GLU A 231 -2.53 -24.73 -0.92
CA GLU A 231 -2.00 -23.44 -0.47
C GLU A 231 -1.49 -23.53 0.97
N ILE A 232 -2.24 -24.18 1.87
CA ILE A 232 -1.80 -24.43 3.25
C ILE A 232 -0.45 -25.15 3.28
N VAL A 233 -0.28 -26.20 2.46
CA VAL A 233 0.98 -26.96 2.39
C VAL A 233 2.13 -26.10 1.88
N LEU A 234 1.92 -25.34 0.80
CA LEU A 234 2.96 -24.46 0.24
C LEU A 234 3.40 -23.37 1.23
N ILE A 235 2.45 -22.75 1.92
CA ILE A 235 2.74 -21.75 2.95
C ILE A 235 3.49 -22.39 4.12
N PHE A 236 3.06 -23.58 4.55
CA PHE A 236 3.75 -24.33 5.61
C PHE A 236 5.21 -24.65 5.26
N ILE A 237 5.48 -25.15 4.05
CA ILE A 237 6.86 -25.44 3.61
C ILE A 237 7.71 -24.17 3.66
N SER A 238 7.16 -23.05 3.20
CA SER A 238 7.83 -21.74 3.20
C SER A 238 8.14 -21.27 4.63
N LEU A 239 7.18 -21.35 5.55
CA LEU A 239 7.37 -20.95 6.95
C LEU A 239 8.32 -21.90 7.68
N HIS A 240 8.19 -23.21 7.50
CA HIS A 240 9.04 -24.21 8.14
C HIS A 240 10.50 -24.05 7.71
N SER A 241 10.75 -23.92 6.41
CA SER A 241 12.11 -23.72 5.88
C SER A 241 12.74 -22.42 6.36
N TYR A 242 11.95 -21.35 6.54
CA TYR A 242 12.42 -20.10 7.12
C TYR A 242 12.81 -20.26 8.59
N PHE A 243 11.92 -20.82 9.42
CA PHE A 243 12.20 -20.97 10.86
C PHE A 243 13.29 -22.00 11.18
N MET A 244 13.57 -22.96 10.30
CA MET A 244 14.68 -23.90 10.45
C MET A 244 16.06 -23.23 10.40
N LYS A 245 16.20 -22.08 9.75
CA LYS A 245 17.50 -21.42 9.54
C LYS A 245 18.01 -20.67 10.77
N ASP A 246 17.19 -20.51 11.81
CA ASP A 246 17.40 -19.90 13.15
C ASP A 246 18.10 -18.53 13.23
N SER A 247 18.69 -18.02 12.14
CA SER A 247 19.53 -16.82 12.05
C SER A 247 18.73 -15.54 11.80
N ASP A 248 17.55 -15.64 11.18
CA ASP A 248 16.64 -14.53 10.88
C ASP A 248 15.34 -14.68 11.67
N TYR A 249 15.41 -14.54 12.99
CA TYR A 249 14.23 -14.65 13.85
C TYR A 249 13.31 -13.43 13.65
N ASN A 250 12.12 -13.64 13.06
CA ASN A 250 11.06 -12.62 13.01
C ASN A 250 10.04 -12.79 14.15
N HIS A 251 10.12 -11.90 15.16
CA HIS A 251 9.22 -11.90 16.32
C HIS A 251 7.75 -11.65 15.96
N LYS A 252 7.48 -10.76 15.00
CA LYS A 252 6.12 -10.42 14.59
C LYS A 252 5.45 -11.62 13.91
N ALA A 253 6.15 -12.26 12.98
CA ALA A 253 5.69 -13.46 12.30
C ALA A 253 5.36 -14.60 13.29
N TRP A 254 6.27 -14.84 14.25
CA TRP A 254 6.03 -15.87 15.27
C TRP A 254 4.88 -15.51 16.20
N ALA A 255 4.74 -14.24 16.60
CA ALA A 255 3.64 -13.80 17.45
C ALA A 255 2.27 -14.04 16.80
N ILE A 256 2.15 -13.83 15.49
CA ILE A 256 0.95 -14.15 14.70
C ILE A 256 0.64 -15.64 14.76
N LEU A 257 1.61 -16.49 14.42
CA LEU A 257 1.46 -17.95 14.40
C LEU A 257 1.14 -18.52 15.78
N ASN A 258 1.80 -18.02 16.82
CA ASN A 258 1.66 -18.54 18.17
C ASN A 258 0.23 -18.46 18.74
N LYS A 259 -0.63 -17.61 18.15
CA LYS A 259 -2.05 -17.49 18.51
C LYS A 259 -2.89 -18.65 17.97
N SER A 260 -2.55 -19.20 16.81
CA SER A 260 -3.31 -20.26 16.13
C SER A 260 -2.66 -21.63 16.21
N LEU A 261 -1.35 -21.70 16.42
CA LEU A 261 -0.63 -22.96 16.55
C LEU A 261 -0.96 -23.66 17.88
N PRO A 262 -1.01 -25.00 17.87
CA PRO A 262 -1.09 -25.80 19.09
C PRO A 262 -0.16 -25.33 20.20
N ARG A 263 -0.67 -25.26 21.43
CA ARG A 263 0.08 -24.94 22.66
C ARG A 263 0.22 -26.20 23.51
N PHE A 264 1.32 -26.31 24.23
CA PHE A 264 1.63 -27.44 25.10
C PHE A 264 2.20 -26.94 26.41
N HIS A 265 2.01 -27.72 27.47
CA HIS A 265 2.82 -27.60 28.68
C HIS A 265 4.25 -28.08 28.35
N GLU A 266 5.27 -27.46 28.95
CA GLU A 266 6.72 -27.79 28.85
C GLU A 266 7.59 -27.13 27.73
N TRP A 267 8.89 -27.49 27.76
CA TRP A 267 10.06 -26.99 27.00
C TRP A 267 9.94 -27.13 25.47
N LYS A 268 9.04 -27.98 24.97
CA LYS A 268 8.80 -28.16 23.52
C LYS A 268 7.90 -27.09 22.89
N SER A 269 7.28 -26.23 23.71
CA SER A 269 6.53 -25.06 23.21
C SER A 269 7.43 -24.06 22.45
N TRP A 270 8.75 -24.18 22.61
CA TRP A 270 9.76 -23.31 22.01
C TRP A 270 10.18 -23.79 20.61
N ASP A 271 9.98 -25.07 20.28
CA ASP A 271 10.28 -25.62 18.95
C ASP A 271 9.21 -25.21 17.93
N LYS A 272 9.50 -24.14 17.20
CA LYS A 272 8.60 -23.56 16.21
C LYS A 272 8.29 -24.51 15.06
N CYS A 273 9.32 -25.20 14.57
CA CYS A 273 9.21 -26.12 13.44
C CYS A 273 8.39 -27.34 13.83
N PHE A 274 8.51 -27.82 15.06
CA PHE A 274 7.64 -28.89 15.59
C PHE A 274 6.19 -28.43 15.69
N ARG A 275 5.93 -27.23 16.24
CA ARG A 275 4.56 -26.68 16.34
C ARG A 275 3.89 -26.48 14.98
N LEU A 276 4.65 -26.07 13.97
CA LEU A 276 4.18 -25.97 12.58
C LEU A 276 3.87 -27.36 11.97
N ARG A 277 4.71 -28.37 12.22
CA ARG A 277 4.43 -29.74 11.76
C ARG A 277 3.17 -30.30 12.40
N LEU A 278 2.96 -30.03 13.69
CA LEU A 278 1.75 -30.45 14.40
C LEU A 278 0.48 -29.75 13.92
N SER A 279 0.52 -28.47 13.53
CA SER A 279 -0.68 -27.81 12.97
C SER A 279 -1.12 -28.44 11.64
N ILE A 280 -0.17 -28.82 10.78
CA ILE A 280 -0.48 -29.57 9.56
C ILE A 280 -1.03 -30.95 9.90
N LEU A 281 -0.40 -31.68 10.82
CA LEU A 281 -0.88 -33.00 11.23
C LEU A 281 -2.32 -32.96 11.75
N LYS A 282 -2.62 -31.96 12.60
CA LYS A 282 -3.98 -31.72 13.12
C LYS A 282 -4.99 -31.46 12.01
N LEU A 283 -4.63 -30.64 11.02
CA LEU A 283 -5.50 -30.41 9.86
C LEU A 283 -5.72 -31.69 9.05
N CYS A 284 -4.66 -32.48 8.81
CA CYS A 284 -4.74 -33.74 8.09
C CYS A 284 -5.74 -34.71 8.74
N LEU A 285 -5.62 -34.88 10.05
CA LEU A 285 -6.43 -35.81 10.84
C LEU A 285 -7.89 -35.35 10.95
N ASN A 286 -8.13 -34.05 11.20
CA ASN A 286 -9.49 -33.54 11.44
C ASN A 286 -10.41 -33.53 10.22
N ASN A 287 -9.90 -33.74 9.00
CA ASN A 287 -10.67 -33.49 7.78
C ASN A 287 -10.60 -34.61 6.73
N ASN A 288 -10.01 -35.76 7.05
CA ASN A 288 -9.65 -36.76 6.04
C ASN A 288 -8.84 -36.15 4.88
N TYR A 289 -8.06 -35.08 5.12
CA TYR A 289 -7.16 -34.52 4.09
C TYR A 289 -5.93 -35.38 3.86
N GLU A 290 -5.76 -36.45 4.64
CA GLU A 290 -4.55 -37.26 4.66
C GLU A 290 -4.03 -37.49 3.23
N ASN A 291 -4.86 -37.99 2.33
CA ASN A 291 -4.41 -38.28 0.97
C ASN A 291 -3.99 -37.00 0.20
N VAL A 292 -4.81 -35.96 0.13
CA VAL A 292 -4.51 -34.77 -0.69
C VAL A 292 -3.35 -33.94 -0.14
N MET A 293 -3.31 -33.70 1.18
CA MET A 293 -2.21 -32.93 1.79
C MET A 293 -0.92 -33.74 1.85
N PHE A 294 -0.97 -35.02 2.22
CA PHE A 294 0.25 -35.84 2.21
C PHE A 294 0.75 -36.07 0.80
N ASP A 295 -0.11 -36.17 -0.22
CA ASP A 295 0.32 -36.26 -1.62
C ASP A 295 1.09 -35.01 -2.05
N ASN A 296 0.63 -33.81 -1.66
CA ASN A 296 1.36 -32.56 -1.91
C ASN A 296 2.68 -32.48 -1.14
N LEU A 297 2.77 -33.09 0.05
CA LEU A 297 4.01 -33.11 0.84
C LEU A 297 4.98 -34.22 0.38
N LYS A 298 4.52 -35.29 -0.28
CA LYS A 298 5.39 -36.41 -0.75
C LYS A 298 6.52 -35.96 -1.66
N SER A 299 6.37 -34.85 -2.39
CA SER A 299 7.46 -34.26 -3.16
C SER A 299 8.58 -33.69 -2.26
N GLU A 300 8.26 -33.32 -1.03
CA GLU A 300 9.19 -32.81 -0.01
C GLU A 300 9.67 -33.93 0.93
N LYS A 301 10.55 -34.80 0.42
CA LYS A 301 11.00 -36.04 1.10
C LYS A 301 11.49 -35.83 2.53
N GLU A 302 12.21 -34.74 2.80
CA GLU A 302 12.77 -34.46 4.12
C GLU A 302 11.69 -34.06 5.13
N ILE A 303 10.79 -33.16 4.73
CA ILE A 303 9.66 -32.71 5.56
C ILE A 303 8.74 -33.90 5.86
N MET A 304 8.47 -34.75 4.86
CA MET A 304 7.67 -35.96 5.07
C MET A 304 8.32 -36.96 6.01
N LYS A 305 9.64 -37.11 5.95
CA LYS A 305 10.37 -37.96 6.90
C LYS A 305 10.19 -37.43 8.33
N LEU A 306 10.31 -36.12 8.54
CA LEU A 306 10.11 -35.49 9.84
C LEU A 306 8.67 -35.66 10.36
N ILE A 307 7.66 -35.41 9.52
CA ILE A 307 6.26 -35.60 9.91
C ILE A 307 5.97 -37.06 10.26
N ASN A 308 6.48 -38.02 9.48
CA ASN A 308 6.31 -39.44 9.78
C ASN A 308 7.01 -39.87 11.07
N GLN A 309 8.18 -39.30 11.37
CA GLN A 309 8.87 -39.52 12.65
C GLN A 309 8.06 -38.96 13.82
N ASP A 310 7.48 -37.77 13.67
CA ASP A 310 6.60 -37.17 14.69
C ASP A 310 5.35 -38.05 14.90
N ILE A 311 4.70 -38.51 13.83
CA ILE A 311 3.55 -39.43 13.90
C ILE A 311 3.91 -40.73 14.63
N LYS A 312 5.05 -41.34 14.29
CA LYS A 312 5.54 -42.56 14.94
C LYS A 312 5.77 -42.31 16.43
N SER A 313 6.46 -41.22 16.76
CA SER A 313 6.73 -40.81 18.14
C SER A 313 5.43 -40.58 18.93
N ILE A 314 4.43 -39.95 18.30
CA ILE A 314 3.11 -39.71 18.90
C ILE A 314 2.36 -41.02 19.18
N LYS A 315 2.41 -41.99 18.26
CA LYS A 315 1.72 -43.28 18.41
C LYS A 315 2.37 -44.19 19.45
N GLU A 316 3.69 -44.13 19.57
CA GLU A 316 4.50 -45.03 20.40
C GLU A 316 4.77 -44.52 21.82
N ASN A 317 4.62 -43.21 22.06
CA ASN A 317 4.88 -42.61 23.37
C ASN A 317 3.56 -42.28 24.12
N PRO A 318 3.30 -42.89 25.29
CA PRO A 318 2.11 -42.62 26.11
C PRO A 318 1.91 -41.15 26.45
N ASP A 319 3.00 -40.41 26.72
CA ASP A 319 2.96 -38.97 27.05
C ASP A 319 2.47 -38.13 25.85
N PHE A 320 2.60 -38.65 24.63
CA PHE A 320 2.11 -38.00 23.41
C PHE A 320 0.68 -38.42 23.03
N ARG A 321 0.12 -39.49 23.60
CA ARG A 321 -1.31 -39.80 23.43
C ARG A 321 -2.19 -38.78 24.14
N ASP A 322 -1.75 -38.31 25.30
CA ASP A 322 -2.41 -37.21 26.01
C ASP A 322 -2.38 -35.92 25.18
N LEU A 323 -1.30 -35.72 24.40
CA LEU A 323 -1.18 -34.63 23.43
C LEU A 323 -2.23 -34.70 22.31
N LEU A 324 -2.54 -35.89 21.77
CA LEU A 324 -3.63 -36.06 20.79
C LEU A 324 -5.01 -35.78 21.40
N TRP A 325 -5.21 -36.17 22.66
CA TRP A 325 -6.40 -35.85 23.46
C TRP A 325 -6.58 -34.33 23.65
N GLU A 326 -5.52 -33.62 24.04
CA GLU A 326 -5.51 -32.15 24.18
C GLU A 326 -5.72 -31.42 22.85
N LEU A 327 -5.22 -32.00 21.74
CA LEU A 327 -5.41 -31.45 20.41
C LEU A 327 -6.83 -31.64 19.87
N LYS A 328 -7.71 -32.38 20.57
CA LYS A 328 -9.04 -32.82 20.12
C LYS A 328 -8.98 -33.57 18.78
N ILE A 329 -7.96 -34.41 18.61
CA ILE A 329 -7.80 -35.23 17.41
C ILE A 329 -8.28 -36.64 17.77
N PHE A 330 -9.45 -37.04 17.25
CA PHE A 330 -10.01 -38.39 17.37
C PHE A 330 -10.44 -38.94 16.02
#